data_AF-A0A3S3NAW0-F1
#
_entry.id   AF-A0A3S3NAW0-F1
#
_cell.length_a   1.000
_cell.length_b   1.000
_cell.length_c   1.000
_cell.angle_alpha   90.00
_cell.angle_beta   90.00
_cell.angle_gamma   90.00
#
_symmetry.space_group_name_H-M   'P 1'
#
loop_
_entity.id
_entity.type
_entity.pdbx_description
1 polymer ?
#
loop_
_entity_poly.entity_id
_entity_poly.type
_entity_poly.pdbx_seq_one_letter_code
_entity_poly.pdbx_strand_id
1 'polypeptide(L)'
;TSYVLSFFFKNIWLLYLSLVIFGIFCNASSVIAIDFLLEVSFPFPENLCYAIAASSYALPNLIFVPLATILCEKVGALYANFVLLSFGIITLSTALLAKEDLRRRRANAEINEEIMPLLQNQ
;
A
#
# COMPACT_ATOMS: atom_id res chain seq x y z
N THR A 1 14.00 -8.58 2.80
CA THR A 1 15.06 -9.54 2.41
C THR A 1 16.45 -8.88 2.38
N SER A 2 16.65 -7.76 1.69
CA SER A 2 17.98 -7.10 1.58
C SER A 2 18.57 -6.63 2.92
N TYR A 3 17.72 -6.17 3.86
CA TYR A 3 18.14 -5.79 5.21
C TYR A 3 18.70 -6.98 6.02
N VAL A 4 18.05 -8.15 5.94
CA VAL A 4 18.51 -9.38 6.62
C VAL A 4 19.84 -9.85 6.00
N LEU A 5 19.96 -9.77 4.67
CA LEU A 5 21.20 -10.08 3.95
C LEU A 5 22.36 -9.18 4.41
N SER A 6 22.10 -7.88 4.57
CA SER A 6 23.07 -6.91 5.08
C SER A 6 23.59 -7.27 6.47
N PHE A 7 22.71 -7.77 7.34
CA PHE A 7 23.05 -8.20 8.68
C PHE A 7 23.92 -9.47 8.67
N PHE A 8 23.62 -10.43 7.79
CA PHE A 8 24.44 -11.63 7.61
C PHE A 8 25.86 -11.34 7.12
N PHE A 9 26.02 -10.41 6.17
CA PHE A 9 27.33 -10.01 5.64
C PHE A 9 28.06 -8.97 6.51
N LYS A 10 27.45 -8.51 7.61
CA LYS A 10 27.98 -7.42 8.48
C LYS A 10 28.42 -6.18 7.69
N ASN A 11 27.79 -5.92 6.54
CA ASN A 11 28.18 -4.85 5.64
C ASN A 11 27.23 -3.66 5.82
N ILE A 12 27.76 -2.53 6.31
CA ILE A 12 26.97 -1.35 6.64
C ILE A 12 26.44 -0.63 5.38
N TRP A 13 27.17 -0.71 4.26
CA TRP A 13 26.77 -0.06 3.00
C TRP A 13 25.50 -0.68 2.42
N LEU A 14 25.38 -2.00 2.53
CA LEU A 14 24.21 -2.75 2.09
C LEU A 14 22.96 -2.39 2.92
N LEU A 15 23.16 -2.01 4.20
CA LEU A 15 22.10 -1.58 5.09
C LEU A 15 21.55 -0.22 4.65
N TYR A 16 22.45 0.74 4.40
CA TYR A 16 22.05 2.07 3.90
C TYR A 16 21.35 1.98 2.54
N LEU A 17 21.87 1.16 1.63
CA LEU A 17 21.24 0.94 0.33
C LEU A 17 19.85 0.32 0.48
N SER A 18 19.68 -0.66 1.38
CA SER A 18 18.37 -1.25 1.65
C SER A 18 17.36 -0.25 2.21
N LEU A 19 17.81 0.69 3.04
CA LEU A 19 16.97 1.73 3.62
C LEU A 19 16.50 2.74 2.55
N VAL A 20 17.41 3.16 1.67
CA VAL A 20 17.08 4.07 0.56
C VAL A 20 16.06 3.43 -0.39
N ILE A 21 16.31 2.19 -0.81
CA ILE A 21 15.39 1.45 -1.69
C ILE A 21 14.04 1.31 -1.01
N PHE A 22 14.01 0.90 0.26
CA PHE A 22 12.77 0.78 1.02
C PHE A 22 11.98 2.10 1.06
N GLY A 23 12.66 3.22 1.31
CA GLY A 23 12.05 4.55 1.29
C GLY A 23 11.42 4.91 -0.06
N ILE A 24 12.12 4.65 -1.17
CA ILE A 24 11.60 4.89 -2.52
C ILE A 24 10.34 4.06 -2.77
N PHE A 25 10.36 2.77 -2.45
CA PHE A 25 9.20 1.90 -2.65
C PHE A 25 8.00 2.31 -1.80
N CYS A 26 8.21 2.66 -0.52
CA CYS A 26 7.13 3.13 0.35
C CYS A 26 6.46 4.39 -0.21
N ASN A 27 7.24 5.38 -0.67
CA ASN A 27 6.68 6.61 -1.23
C ASN A 27 6.00 6.39 -2.59
N ALA A 28 6.59 5.56 -3.46
CA ALA A 28 5.95 5.22 -4.74
C ALA A 28 4.61 4.49 -4.51
N SER A 29 4.57 3.57 -3.54
CA SER A 29 3.35 2.83 -3.22
C SER A 29 2.24 3.71 -2.64
N SER A 30 2.57 4.73 -1.84
CA SER A 30 1.56 5.59 -1.23
C SER A 30 0.87 6.48 -2.26
N VAL A 31 1.62 7.00 -3.24
CA VAL A 31 1.05 7.79 -4.34
C VAL A 31 0.08 6.94 -5.17
N ILE A 32 0.51 5.75 -5.60
CA ILE A 32 -0.32 4.84 -6.41
C ILE A 32 -1.58 4.41 -5.63
N ALA A 33 -1.45 4.13 -4.33
CA ALA A 33 -2.57 3.74 -3.49
C ALA A 33 -3.62 4.85 -3.35
N ILE A 34 -3.21 6.12 -3.28
CA ILE A 34 -4.14 7.26 -3.20
C ILE A 34 -4.89 7.42 -4.53
N ASP A 35 -4.19 7.34 -5.67
CA ASP A 35 -4.84 7.42 -6.99
C ASP A 35 -5.90 6.32 -7.16
N PHE A 36 -5.55 5.09 -6.79
CA PHE A 36 -6.48 3.96 -6.84
C PHE A 36 -7.65 4.12 -5.87
N LEU A 37 -7.40 4.63 -4.65
CA LEU A 37 -8.43 4.91 -3.67
C LEU A 37 -9.46 5.90 -4.23
N LEU A 38 -9.02 6.99 -4.86
CA LEU A 38 -9.90 8.00 -5.46
C LEU A 38 -10.68 7.44 -6.65
N GLU A 39 -10.09 6.51 -7.42
CA GLU A 39 -10.76 5.85 -8.53
C GLU A 39 -11.88 4.88 -8.06
N VAL A 40 -11.62 4.10 -7.02
CA VAL A 40 -12.59 3.12 -6.48
C VAL A 40 -13.69 3.77 -5.64
N SER A 41 -13.38 4.88 -4.99
CA SER A 41 -14.30 5.57 -4.08
C SER A 41 -15.25 6.56 -4.77
N PHE A 42 -15.23 6.69 -6.09
CA PHE A 42 -16.22 7.51 -6.79
C PHE A 42 -17.65 7.00 -6.53
N PRO A 43 -18.66 7.88 -6.27
CA PRO A 43 -18.66 9.35 -6.34
C PRO A 43 -18.50 10.07 -4.97
N PHE A 44 -17.84 9.45 -3.99
CA PHE A 44 -17.65 10.08 -2.67
C PHE A 44 -16.65 11.27 -2.73
N PRO A 45 -16.80 12.27 -1.84
CA PRO A 45 -15.89 13.41 -1.79
C PRO A 45 -14.48 12.98 -1.36
N GLU A 46 -13.46 13.43 -2.09
CA GLU A 46 -12.06 13.01 -1.96
C GLU A 46 -11.53 13.14 -0.52
N ASN A 47 -11.87 14.25 0.16
CA ASN A 47 -11.47 14.51 1.54
C ASN A 47 -11.97 13.43 2.52
N LEU A 48 -13.20 12.94 2.32
CA LEU A 48 -13.78 11.89 3.18
C LEU A 48 -13.07 10.56 2.94
N CYS A 49 -12.82 10.22 1.67
CA CYS A 49 -12.13 8.98 1.27
C CYS A 49 -10.70 8.95 1.84
N TYR A 50 -9.98 10.07 1.73
CA TYR A 50 -8.65 10.19 2.31
C TYR A 50 -8.66 10.08 3.83
N ALA A 51 -9.62 10.73 4.52
CA ALA A 51 -9.73 10.65 5.97
C ALA A 51 -10.02 9.22 6.46
N ILE A 52 -10.89 8.49 5.76
CA ILE A 52 -11.20 7.08 6.07
C ILE A 52 -9.94 6.23 5.85
N ALA A 53 -9.27 6.36 4.70
CA ALA A 53 -8.07 5.59 4.40
C ALA A 53 -6.93 5.86 5.40
N ALA A 54 -6.70 7.13 5.76
CA ALA A 54 -5.70 7.51 6.75
C ALA A 54 -6.04 6.94 8.14
N SER A 55 -7.32 6.94 8.53
CA SER A 55 -7.77 6.36 9.80
C SER A 55 -7.61 4.83 9.80
N SER A 56 -7.96 4.17 8.70
CA SER A 56 -7.78 2.72 8.51
C SER A 56 -6.31 2.31 8.48
N TYR A 57 -5.40 3.20 8.05
CA TYR A 57 -3.95 2.99 8.13
C TYR A 57 -3.40 3.22 9.55
N ALA A 58 -3.87 4.26 10.24
CA ALA A 58 -3.37 4.65 11.56
C ALA A 58 -3.73 3.64 12.67
N LEU A 59 -4.96 3.08 12.63
CA LEU A 59 -5.46 2.19 13.67
C LEU A 59 -4.61 0.90 13.83
N PRO A 60 -4.32 0.13 12.76
CA PRO A 60 -3.43 -1.02 12.87
C PRO A 60 -2.02 -0.62 13.31
N ASN A 61 -1.48 0.48 12.80
CA ASN A 61 -0.14 0.95 13.17
C ASN A 61 -0.02 1.23 14.68
N LEU A 62 -1.06 1.78 15.30
CA LEU A 62 -1.09 2.01 16.74
C LEU A 62 -0.85 0.72 17.55
N ILE A 63 -1.30 -0.42 17.03
CA ILE A 63 -1.15 -1.73 17.68
C ILE A 63 0.16 -2.41 17.24
N PHE A 64 0.48 -2.36 15.94
CA PHE A 64 1.63 -3.06 15.39
C PHE A 64 2.97 -2.46 15.78
N VAL A 65 3.06 -1.12 15.92
CA VAL A 65 4.31 -0.45 16.33
C VAL A 65 4.78 -0.91 17.71
N PRO A 66 3.99 -0.79 18.80
CA PRO A 66 4.43 -1.27 20.11
C PRO A 66 4.65 -2.78 20.14
N LEU A 67 3.85 -3.56 19.40
CA LEU A 67 4.04 -5.00 19.29
C LEU A 67 5.38 -5.34 18.65
N ALA A 68 5.76 -4.65 17.58
CA ALA A 68 7.06 -4.82 16.92
C ALA A 68 8.22 -4.44 17.84
N THR A 69 8.08 -3.36 18.62
CA THR A 69 9.08 -2.95 19.62
C THR A 69 9.29 -4.04 20.68
N ILE A 70 8.21 -4.55 21.29
CA ILE A 70 8.28 -5.63 22.29
C ILE A 70 8.89 -6.90 21.68
N LEU A 71 8.54 -7.21 20.43
CA LEU A 71 9.06 -8.39 19.73
C LEU A 71 10.57 -8.28 19.46
N CYS A 72 11.04 -7.10 19.06
CA CYS A 72 12.46 -6.80 18.89
C CYS A 72 13.24 -6.93 20.20
N GLU A 73 12.68 -6.48 21.32
CA GLU A 73 13.33 -6.58 22.64
C GLU A 73 13.42 -8.02 23.15
N LYS A 74 12.37 -8.83 22.98
CA LYS A 74 12.32 -10.18 23.56
C LYS A 74 12.98 -11.26 22.72
N VAL A 75 12.85 -11.20 21.38
CA VAL A 75 13.31 -12.25 20.46
C VAL A 75 14.55 -11.81 19.67
N GLY A 76 14.93 -10.54 19.78
CA GLY A 76 16.03 -9.95 19.04
C GLY A 76 15.61 -9.46 17.66
N ALA A 77 16.29 -8.41 17.19
CA ALA A 77 15.95 -7.70 15.96
C ALA A 77 15.92 -8.61 14.71
N LEU A 78 16.76 -9.65 14.64
CA LEU A 78 16.84 -10.52 13.47
C LEU A 78 15.55 -11.34 13.27
N TYR A 79 15.07 -11.99 14.34
CA TYR A 79 13.86 -12.81 14.29
C TYR A 79 12.60 -11.96 14.19
N ALA A 80 12.57 -10.79 14.82
CA ALA A 80 11.46 -9.84 14.67
C ALA A 80 11.30 -9.39 13.20
N ASN A 81 12.41 -9.17 12.48
CA ASN A 81 12.38 -8.85 11.06
C ASN A 81 11.85 -10.01 10.18
N PHE A 82 12.08 -11.27 10.55
CA PHE A 82 11.47 -12.41 9.86
C PHE A 82 9.95 -12.47 10.05
N VAL A 83 9.45 -12.14 11.24
CA VAL A 83 8.01 -12.05 11.52
C VAL A 83 7.38 -10.88 10.74
N LEU A 84 8.04 -9.72 10.68
CA LEU A 84 7.58 -8.61 9.84
C LEU A 84 7.54 -8.99 8.35
N LEU A 85 8.51 -9.80 7.90
CA LEU A 85 8.55 -10.27 6.52
C LEU A 85 7.40 -11.22 6.19
N SER A 86 7.00 -12.10 7.12
CA SER A 86 5.84 -12.97 6.90
C SER A 86 4.53 -12.18 6.82
N PHE A 87 4.35 -11.13 7.63
CA PHE A 87 3.25 -10.19 7.49
C PHE A 87 3.24 -9.53 6.10
N GLY A 88 4.41 -9.10 5.61
CA GLY A 88 4.54 -8.53 4.27
C GLY A 88 4.12 -9.50 3.15
N ILE A 89 4.42 -10.80 3.27
CA ILE A 89 3.99 -11.82 2.30
C ILE A 89 2.47 -11.98 2.33
N ILE A 90 1.86 -11.98 3.51
CA ILE A 90 0.40 -12.04 3.65
C ILE A 90 -0.23 -10.82 2.99
N THR A 91 0.28 -9.61 3.27
CA THR A 91 -0.20 -8.37 2.67
C THR A 91 -0.08 -8.38 1.14
N LEU A 92 1.06 -8.84 0.61
CA LEU A 92 1.26 -8.99 -0.83
C LEU A 92 0.25 -9.98 -1.44
N SER A 93 0.02 -11.10 -0.76
CA SER A 93 -0.93 -12.12 -1.21
C SER A 93 -2.35 -11.54 -1.25
N THR A 94 -2.77 -10.80 -0.22
CA THR A 94 -4.07 -10.12 -0.19
C THR A 94 -4.17 -9.01 -1.24
N ALA A 95 -3.09 -8.31 -1.53
CA ALA A 95 -3.06 -7.27 -2.57
C ALA A 95 -3.20 -7.86 -3.98
N LEU A 96 -2.59 -9.02 -4.25
CA LEU A 96 -2.74 -9.73 -5.52
C LEU A 96 -4.16 -10.32 -5.73
N LEU A 97 -4.86 -10.61 -4.63
CA LEU A 97 -6.24 -11.09 -4.64
C LEU A 97 -7.26 -9.94 -4.75
N ALA A 98 -6.84 -8.69 -4.54
CA ALA A 98 -7.72 -7.54 -4.70
C ALA A 98 -8.06 -7.36 -6.18
N LYS A 99 -9.32 -7.62 -6.52
CA LYS A 99 -9.82 -7.47 -7.89
C LYS A 99 -9.89 -5.98 -8.23
N GLU A 100 -9.28 -5.61 -9.35
CA GLU A 100 -9.26 -4.23 -9.85
C GLU A 100 -10.67 -3.83 -10.33
N ASP A 101 -11.49 -3.27 -9.44
CA ASP A 101 -12.84 -2.81 -9.77
C ASP A 101 -12.79 -1.31 -10.13
N LEU A 102 -12.41 -1.00 -11.38
CA LEU A 102 -12.26 0.36 -11.91
C LEU A 102 -13.64 1.02 -12.15
N ARG A 103 -14.39 1.24 -11.08
CA ARG A 103 -15.75 1.83 -11.09
C ARG A 103 -15.83 3.14 -11.84
N ARG A 104 -14.82 4.02 -11.73
CA ARG A 104 -14.80 5.32 -12.43
C ARG A 104 -14.66 5.17 -13.95
N ARG A 105 -13.86 4.20 -14.43
CA ARG A 105 -13.78 3.91 -15.87
C ARG A 105 -15.07 3.32 -16.41
N ARG A 106 -15.76 2.50 -15.60
CA ARG A 106 -17.07 1.96 -15.96
C ARG A 106 -18.14 3.05 -16.05
N ALA A 107 -18.21 3.93 -15.04
CA ALA A 107 -19.12 5.07 -15.05
C ALA A 107 -18.85 6.04 -16.21
N ASN A 108 -17.59 6.32 -16.53
CA ASN A 108 -17.23 7.15 -17.68
C ASN A 108 -17.54 6.46 -19.02
N ALA A 109 -17.42 5.13 -19.11
CA ALA A 109 -17.79 4.38 -20.30
C ALA A 109 -19.31 4.41 -20.55
N GLU A 110 -20.11 4.23 -19.50
CA GLU A 110 -21.58 4.30 -19.56
C GLU A 110 -22.08 5.68 -19.99
N ILE A 111 -21.51 6.76 -19.43
CA ILE A 111 -21.84 8.14 -19.84
C ILE A 111 -21.49 8.39 -21.32
N ASN A 112 -20.36 7.87 -21.79
CA ASN A 112 -19.94 8.06 -23.18
C ASN A 112 -20.79 7.25 -24.17
N GLU A 113 -21.28 6.07 -23.77
CA GLU A 113 -22.24 5.26 -24.54
C GLU A 113 -23.62 5.93 -24.64
N GLU A 114 -24.08 6.66 -23.62
CA GLU A 114 -25.34 7.43 -23.69
C GLU A 114 -25.24 8.70 -24.57
N ILE A 115 -24.08 9.37 -24.58
CA ILE A 115 -23.91 10.66 -25.27
C ILE A 115 -23.53 10.50 -26.76
N MET A 116 -22.74 9.48 -27.12
CA MET A 116 -22.36 9.17 -28.50
C MET A 116 -23.54 9.06 -29.50
N PRO A 117 -24.65 8.37 -29.20
CA PRO A 117 -25.79 8.28 -30.12
C PRO A 117 -26.58 9.59 -30.25
N LEU A 118 -26.45 10.51 -29.29
CA LEU A 118 -27.08 11.84 -29.35
C LEU A 118 -26.28 12.80 -30.22
N LEU A 119 -24.95 12.69 -30.24
CA LEU A 119 -24.07 13.50 -31.10
C LEU A 119 -24.05 13.03 -32.55
N GLN A 120 -24.32 11.76 -32.83
CA GLN A 120 -24.44 11.24 -34.20
C GLN A 120 -25.76 11.58 -34.90
N ASN A 121 -26.77 12.06 -34.15
CA ASN A 121 -28.09 12.46 -34.67
C ASN A 121 -28.26 13.98 -34.80
N GLN A 122 -27.19 14.77 -34.62
CA GLN A 122 -27.13 16.20 -34.96
C GLN A 122 -26.29 16.43 -36.22
#